data_AF-F3QL28-F1
#
_entry.id   AF-F3QL28-F1
#
_cell.length_a   1.000
_cell.length_b   1.000
_cell.length_c   1.000
_cell.angle_alpha   90.00
_cell.angle_beta   90.00
_cell.angle_gamma   90.00
#
_symmetry.space_group_name_H-M   'P 1'
#
loop_
_entity.id
_entity.type
_entity.pdbx_description
1 polymer ?
#
loop_
_entity_poly.entity_id
_entity_poly.type
_entity_poly.pdbx_seq_one_letter_code
_entity_poly.pdbx_strand_id
1 'polypeptide(L)'
;MTLLRELKETSGPHLQARHLKLALEETSKMALTHWKSVIAESKKELADTLKRFHDQDRHYAYWLLCGINRQFFELLDGRIPVPNPEVSFDRNYCLSYERPLSLKTLRCIAGIVRRTVNRVRRNSVCYPRTKTFHNRIDFDSSCYTVRSAEDAQLLELMSLQPGKRISLRLKGKSKIRGTLQLIRDTAGTYSLRVYVPQQCEERRKTGKVVGIDLGYTEMMATSEQELLGTDLGKYFSAIADKRGKNSEGRNRMHALFRSLLKKSGKNNLAKAERIRKHNLGRKKQR
;
A
#
# COMPACT_ATOMS: atom_id res chain seq x y z
N MET A 1 5.24 -46.90 16.99
CA MET A 1 5.75 -45.52 17.16
C MET A 1 6.82 -45.28 16.12
N THR A 2 6.42 -45.23 14.85
CA THR A 2 7.33 -45.12 13.72
C THR A 2 6.53 -44.52 12.59
N LEU A 3 6.90 -43.30 12.19
CA LEU A 3 6.63 -42.61 10.92
C LEU A 3 6.68 -41.08 11.12
N LEU A 4 7.77 -40.58 11.72
CA LEU A 4 8.30 -39.30 11.26
C LEU A 4 9.08 -39.63 9.99
N ARG A 5 8.35 -39.54 8.86
CA ARG A 5 8.87 -39.66 7.51
C ARG A 5 10.23 -38.96 7.42
N GLU A 6 11.21 -39.68 6.90
CA GLU A 6 12.39 -39.13 6.28
C GLU A 6 11.95 -37.98 5.36
N LEU A 7 12.07 -36.76 5.86
CA LEU A 7 12.03 -35.57 5.04
C LEU A 7 13.32 -35.62 4.24
N LYS A 8 13.26 -36.23 3.04
CA LYS A 8 14.23 -35.97 1.99
C LYS A 8 14.49 -34.47 2.00
N GLU A 9 15.75 -34.08 2.22
CA GLU A 9 16.20 -32.69 2.13
C GLU A 9 15.80 -32.15 0.76
N THR A 10 14.63 -31.52 0.69
CA THR A 10 14.23 -30.80 -0.51
C THR A 10 15.20 -29.63 -0.64
N SER A 11 15.85 -29.51 -1.79
CA SER A 11 16.72 -28.41 -2.21
C SER A 11 15.98 -27.06 -2.35
N GLY A 12 14.97 -26.83 -1.51
CA GLY A 12 14.27 -25.56 -1.39
C GLY A 12 15.10 -24.56 -0.59
N PRO A 13 14.78 -23.26 -0.68
CA PRO A 13 15.48 -22.24 0.09
C PRO A 13 15.39 -22.56 1.59
N HIS A 14 16.54 -22.84 2.21
CA HIS A 14 16.67 -23.10 3.64
C HIS A 14 16.48 -21.79 4.41
N LEU A 15 15.25 -21.30 4.46
CA LEU A 15 14.88 -20.20 5.32
C LEU A 15 14.80 -20.73 6.75
N GLN A 16 15.42 -20.02 7.67
CA GLN A 16 15.30 -20.34 9.09
C GLN A 16 13.84 -20.24 9.53
N ALA A 17 13.45 -21.10 10.48
CA ALA A 17 12.07 -21.21 10.95
C ALA A 17 11.44 -19.86 11.33
N ARG A 18 12.22 -18.95 11.93
CA ARG A 18 11.73 -17.63 12.30
C ARG A 18 11.45 -16.72 11.10
N HIS A 19 12.30 -16.75 10.08
CA HIS A 19 12.08 -15.99 8.84
C HIS A 19 10.89 -16.55 8.05
N LEU A 20 10.69 -17.88 8.06
CA LEU A 20 9.47 -18.50 7.50
C LEU A 20 8.22 -18.01 8.22
N LYS A 21 8.24 -17.97 9.56
CA LYS A 21 7.12 -17.46 10.35
C LYS A 21 6.80 -16.01 10.00
N LEU A 22 7.80 -15.12 9.92
CA LEU A 22 7.60 -13.71 9.58
C LEU A 22 7.01 -13.55 8.17
N ALA A 23 7.54 -14.29 7.19
CA ALA A 23 7.01 -14.28 5.82
C ALA A 23 5.55 -14.76 5.76
N LEU A 24 5.20 -15.81 6.53
CA LEU A 24 3.83 -16.32 6.61
C LEU A 24 2.89 -15.30 7.28
N GLU A 25 3.31 -14.65 8.35
CA GLU A 25 2.53 -13.61 9.02
C GLU A 25 2.26 -12.41 8.10
N GLU A 26 3.27 -11.94 7.37
CA GLU A 26 3.10 -10.85 6.40
C GLU A 26 2.16 -11.27 5.27
N THR A 27 2.35 -12.46 4.70
CA THR A 27 1.49 -12.99 3.63
C THR A 27 0.04 -13.12 4.09
N SER A 28 -0.17 -13.59 5.33
CA SER A 28 -1.49 -13.72 5.93
C SER A 28 -2.15 -12.35 6.13
N LYS A 29 -1.41 -11.36 6.64
CA LYS A 29 -1.89 -9.97 6.79
C LYS A 29 -2.23 -9.32 5.45
N MET A 30 -1.41 -9.56 4.43
CA MET A 30 -1.62 -9.08 3.07
C MET A 30 -2.88 -9.69 2.46
N ALA A 31 -3.07 -11.01 2.60
CA ALA A 31 -4.28 -11.70 2.14
C ALA A 31 -5.53 -11.17 2.86
N LEU A 32 -5.47 -11.01 4.18
CA LEU A 32 -6.58 -10.44 4.97
C LEU A 32 -6.93 -9.03 4.50
N THR A 33 -5.93 -8.17 4.32
CA THR A 33 -6.13 -6.78 3.86
C THR A 33 -6.75 -6.75 2.47
N HIS A 34 -6.24 -7.59 1.56
CA HIS A 34 -6.79 -7.73 0.22
C HIS A 34 -8.28 -8.08 0.24
N TRP A 35 -8.67 -9.12 0.99
CA TRP A 35 -10.07 -9.52 1.08
C TRP A 35 -10.97 -8.46 1.72
N LYS A 36 -10.47 -7.73 2.73
CA LYS A 36 -11.19 -6.57 3.30
C LYS A 36 -11.45 -5.50 2.25
N SER A 37 -10.44 -5.17 1.44
CA SER A 37 -10.58 -4.20 0.34
C SER A 37 -11.55 -4.68 -0.74
N VAL A 38 -11.51 -5.97 -1.11
CA VAL A 38 -12.46 -6.57 -2.06
C VAL A 38 -13.88 -6.45 -1.55
N ILE A 39 -14.13 -6.78 -0.28
CA ILE A 39 -15.45 -6.68 0.34
C ILE A 39 -15.94 -5.22 0.36
N ALA A 40 -15.08 -4.28 0.76
CA ALA A 40 -15.42 -2.87 0.83
C ALA A 40 -15.81 -2.29 -0.55
N GLU A 41 -15.01 -2.56 -1.58
CA GLU A 41 -15.31 -2.08 -2.94
C GLU A 41 -16.53 -2.80 -3.54
N SER A 42 -16.73 -4.09 -3.22
CA SER A 42 -17.93 -4.83 -3.65
C SER A 42 -19.21 -4.25 -3.04
N LYS A 43 -19.19 -3.86 -1.76
CA LYS A 43 -20.33 -3.18 -1.11
C LYS A 43 -20.65 -1.85 -1.81
N LYS A 44 -19.61 -1.09 -2.19
CA LYS A 44 -19.75 0.18 -2.91
C LYS A 44 -20.36 -0.02 -4.30
N GLU A 45 -19.87 -0.98 -5.10
CA GLU A 45 -20.44 -1.28 -6.43
C GLU A 45 -21.87 -1.83 -6.35
N LEU A 46 -22.22 -2.55 -5.27
CA LEU A 46 -23.55 -3.11 -5.08
C LEU A 46 -24.57 -2.09 -4.53
N ALA A 47 -24.13 -0.97 -3.97
CA ALA A 47 -24.99 -0.04 -3.23
C ALA A 47 -26.24 0.37 -4.03
N ASP A 48 -26.07 0.78 -5.29
CA ASP A 48 -27.21 1.22 -6.12
C ASP A 48 -28.10 0.09 -6.60
N THR A 49 -27.53 -1.11 -6.80
CA THR A 49 -28.32 -2.30 -7.18
C THR A 49 -29.17 -2.75 -5.99
N LEU A 50 -28.58 -2.79 -4.79
CA LEU A 50 -29.24 -3.25 -3.57
C LEU A 50 -30.27 -2.25 -3.02
N LYS A 51 -30.20 -0.96 -3.37
CA LYS A 51 -31.26 0.01 -3.04
C LYS A 51 -32.62 -0.38 -3.61
N ARG A 52 -32.65 -1.12 -4.73
CA ARG A 52 -33.88 -1.59 -5.38
C ARG A 52 -34.44 -2.88 -4.80
N PHE A 53 -33.70 -3.51 -3.88
CA PHE A 53 -34.07 -4.80 -3.31
C PHE A 53 -34.96 -4.57 -2.09
N HIS A 54 -35.80 -5.56 -1.80
CA HIS A 54 -36.50 -5.61 -0.53
C HIS A 54 -35.50 -5.71 0.63
N ASP A 55 -35.89 -5.24 1.81
CA ASP A 55 -34.97 -5.07 2.94
C ASP A 55 -34.31 -6.38 3.36
N GLN A 56 -35.05 -7.49 3.34
CA GLN A 56 -34.53 -8.83 3.66
C GLN A 56 -33.52 -9.35 2.60
N ASP A 57 -33.79 -9.11 1.32
CA ASP A 57 -32.89 -9.46 0.20
C ASP A 57 -31.58 -8.66 0.29
N ARG A 58 -31.71 -7.37 0.60
CA ARG A 58 -30.57 -6.47 0.83
C ARG A 58 -29.77 -6.91 2.05
N HIS A 59 -30.42 -7.33 3.12
CA HIS A 59 -29.77 -7.81 4.33
C HIS A 59 -28.98 -9.11 4.07
N TYR A 60 -29.54 -10.05 3.31
CA TYR A 60 -28.82 -11.26 2.86
C TYR A 60 -27.58 -10.93 2.03
N ALA A 61 -27.69 -9.98 1.08
CA ALA A 61 -26.54 -9.54 0.29
C ALA A 61 -25.42 -8.94 1.16
N TYR A 62 -25.77 -8.15 2.18
CA TYR A 62 -24.79 -7.60 3.12
C TYR A 62 -24.21 -8.65 4.07
N TRP A 63 -24.99 -9.67 4.46
CA TRP A 63 -24.54 -10.79 5.27
C TRP A 63 -23.49 -11.64 4.54
N LEU A 64 -23.66 -11.88 3.24
CA LEU A 64 -22.65 -12.53 2.38
C LEU A 64 -21.31 -11.77 2.34
N LEU A 65 -21.37 -10.45 2.54
CA LEU A 65 -20.22 -9.53 2.57
C LEU A 65 -19.88 -9.07 4.00
N CYS A 66 -20.37 -9.78 5.02
CA CYS A 66 -20.09 -9.48 6.41
C CYS A 66 -18.73 -10.07 6.80
N GLY A 67 -17.66 -9.33 6.47
CA GLY A 67 -16.30 -9.70 6.84
C GLY A 67 -15.78 -10.92 6.06
N ILE A 68 -14.61 -11.40 6.50
CA ILE A 68 -13.88 -12.52 5.88
C ILE A 68 -14.29 -13.80 6.63
N ASN A 69 -15.55 -14.17 6.46
CA ASN A 69 -16.18 -15.29 7.16
C ASN A 69 -16.46 -16.45 6.20
N ARG A 70 -16.90 -17.59 6.76
CA ARG A 70 -17.16 -18.83 6.01
C ARG A 70 -18.12 -18.62 4.82
N GLN A 71 -19.20 -17.87 5.01
CA GLN A 71 -20.19 -17.61 3.95
C GLN A 71 -19.60 -16.87 2.75
N PHE A 72 -18.63 -15.97 2.98
CA PHE A 72 -17.97 -15.24 1.90
C PHE A 72 -17.14 -16.20 1.03
N PHE A 73 -16.43 -17.15 1.63
CA PHE A 73 -15.67 -18.14 0.89
C PHE A 73 -16.54 -19.20 0.23
N GLU A 74 -17.62 -19.65 0.88
CA GLU A 74 -18.61 -20.54 0.27
C GLU A 74 -19.26 -19.90 -0.97
N LEU A 75 -19.55 -18.59 -0.92
CA LEU A 75 -20.02 -17.82 -2.07
C LEU A 75 -19.00 -17.83 -3.22
N LEU A 76 -17.72 -17.66 -2.91
CA LEU A 76 -16.64 -17.69 -3.90
C LEU A 76 -16.47 -19.08 -4.54
N ASP A 77 -16.64 -20.14 -3.75
CA ASP A 77 -16.67 -21.53 -4.21
C ASP A 77 -17.91 -21.87 -5.04
N GLY A 78 -18.85 -20.92 -5.16
CA GLY A 78 -20.09 -21.08 -5.92
C GLY A 78 -21.19 -21.84 -5.19
N ARG A 79 -21.03 -22.08 -3.89
CA ARG A 79 -22.10 -22.54 -3.02
C ARG A 79 -23.07 -21.40 -2.74
N ILE A 80 -24.23 -21.72 -2.21
CA ILE A 80 -25.26 -20.76 -1.82
C ILE A 80 -25.36 -20.84 -0.28
N PRO A 81 -24.67 -19.95 0.45
CA PRO A 81 -24.68 -19.99 1.90
C PRO A 81 -26.09 -19.70 2.41
N VAL A 82 -26.63 -20.60 3.23
CA VAL A 82 -27.94 -20.41 3.84
C VAL A 82 -27.71 -19.86 5.25
N PRO A 83 -28.35 -18.75 5.63
CA PRO A 83 -28.28 -18.26 6.99
C PRO A 83 -28.81 -19.29 7.98
N ASN A 84 -28.02 -19.65 8.97
CA ASN A 84 -28.46 -20.49 10.08
C ASN A 84 -28.47 -19.63 11.36
N PRO A 85 -29.65 -19.35 11.95
CA PRO A 85 -29.77 -18.59 13.19
C PRO A 85 -29.01 -19.20 14.37
N GLU A 86 -28.86 -20.52 14.41
CA GLU A 86 -28.21 -21.25 15.52
C GLU A 86 -26.67 -21.29 15.40
N VAL A 87 -26.14 -21.14 14.18
CA VAL A 87 -24.70 -21.31 13.86
C VAL A 87 -24.07 -19.99 13.38
N SER A 88 -24.86 -18.92 13.27
CA SER A 88 -24.39 -17.58 12.94
C SER A 88 -23.54 -17.01 14.07
N PHE A 89 -22.22 -17.27 14.01
CA PHE A 89 -21.23 -16.82 14.99
C PHE A 89 -21.18 -15.29 15.20
N ASP A 90 -21.76 -14.49 14.30
CA ASP A 90 -21.91 -13.05 14.47
C ASP A 90 -23.31 -12.71 15.03
N ARG A 91 -23.42 -12.60 16.36
CA ARG A 91 -24.65 -12.11 17.06
C ARG A 91 -25.12 -10.73 16.56
N ASN A 92 -24.26 -9.97 15.90
CA ASN A 92 -24.58 -8.65 15.33
C ASN A 92 -25.38 -8.70 14.02
N TYR A 93 -25.55 -9.88 13.42
CA TYR A 93 -26.27 -10.07 12.17
C TYR A 93 -27.25 -11.24 12.27
N CYS A 94 -27.96 -11.35 13.40
CA CYS A 94 -29.13 -12.23 13.52
C CYS A 94 -30.15 -11.80 12.46
N LEU A 95 -30.23 -12.55 11.36
CA LEU A 95 -31.24 -12.35 10.34
C LEU A 95 -32.59 -12.82 10.91
N SER A 96 -33.32 -11.93 11.57
CA SER A 96 -34.73 -12.17 11.87
C SER A 96 -35.53 -11.98 10.58
N TYR A 97 -35.65 -13.04 9.80
CA TYR A 97 -36.49 -13.03 8.62
C TYR A 97 -37.96 -13.11 9.04
N GLU A 98 -38.74 -12.07 8.75
CA GLU A 98 -40.22 -12.15 8.83
C GLU A 98 -40.77 -13.12 7.76
N ARG A 99 -39.99 -13.39 6.70
CA ARG A 99 -40.32 -14.35 5.64
C ARG A 99 -39.09 -15.16 5.23
N PRO A 100 -39.15 -16.51 5.20
CA PRO A 100 -38.05 -17.32 4.70
C PRO A 100 -37.82 -17.04 3.21
N LEU A 101 -36.58 -16.67 2.86
CA LEU A 101 -36.16 -16.44 1.48
C LEU A 101 -36.21 -17.74 0.68
N SER A 102 -36.83 -17.71 -0.50
CA SER A 102 -36.84 -18.88 -1.38
C SER A 102 -35.43 -19.21 -1.88
N LEU A 103 -35.14 -20.50 -2.12
CA LEU A 103 -33.85 -20.94 -2.67
C LEU A 103 -33.54 -20.25 -4.01
N LYS A 104 -34.57 -19.96 -4.82
CA LYS A 104 -34.44 -19.24 -6.09
C LYS A 104 -33.96 -17.79 -5.86
N THR A 105 -34.52 -17.12 -4.85
CA THR A 105 -34.13 -15.76 -4.44
C THR A 105 -32.69 -15.75 -3.92
N LEU A 106 -32.34 -16.67 -3.02
CA LEU A 106 -30.98 -16.80 -2.48
C LEU A 106 -29.94 -17.01 -3.58
N ARG A 107 -30.24 -17.90 -4.54
CA ARG A 107 -29.38 -18.16 -5.71
C ARG A 107 -29.21 -16.91 -6.58
N CYS A 108 -30.29 -16.18 -6.82
CA CYS A 108 -30.25 -14.96 -7.62
C CYS A 108 -29.35 -13.90 -6.97
N ILE A 109 -29.57 -13.62 -5.68
CA ILE A 109 -28.79 -12.62 -4.93
C ILE A 109 -27.33 -13.05 -4.83
N ALA A 110 -27.06 -14.30 -4.44
CA ALA A 110 -25.69 -14.84 -4.39
C ALA A 110 -25.00 -14.74 -5.75
N GLY A 111 -25.70 -15.03 -6.85
CA GLY A 111 -25.17 -14.89 -8.20
C GLY A 111 -24.82 -13.44 -8.57
N ILE A 112 -25.60 -12.46 -8.12
CA ILE A 112 -25.29 -11.03 -8.30
C ILE A 112 -24.05 -10.65 -7.48
N VAL A 113 -24.04 -10.96 -6.19
CA VAL A 113 -22.92 -10.64 -5.29
C VAL A 113 -21.62 -11.28 -5.79
N ARG A 114 -21.64 -12.59 -6.12
CA ARG A 114 -20.47 -13.32 -6.62
C ARG A 114 -19.91 -12.71 -7.90
N ARG A 115 -20.78 -12.33 -8.85
CA ARG A 115 -20.34 -11.68 -10.10
C ARG A 115 -19.66 -10.34 -9.82
N THR A 116 -20.24 -9.53 -8.93
CA THR A 116 -19.65 -8.25 -8.54
C THR A 116 -18.30 -8.45 -7.84
N VAL A 117 -18.20 -9.36 -6.87
CA VAL A 117 -16.94 -9.68 -6.18
C VAL A 117 -15.87 -10.13 -7.17
N ASN A 118 -16.20 -11.02 -8.11
CA ASN A 118 -15.24 -11.48 -9.11
C ASN A 118 -14.83 -10.37 -10.10
N ARG A 119 -15.73 -9.44 -10.43
CA ARG A 119 -15.41 -8.25 -11.22
C ARG A 119 -14.46 -7.32 -10.46
N VAL A 120 -14.75 -7.01 -9.21
CA VAL A 120 -13.90 -6.18 -8.33
C VAL A 120 -12.50 -6.76 -8.22
N ARG A 121 -12.38 -8.08 -7.94
CA ARG A 121 -11.08 -8.77 -7.84
C ARG A 121 -10.25 -8.70 -9.12
N ARG A 122 -10.92 -8.69 -10.27
CA ARG A 122 -10.26 -8.65 -11.58
C ARG A 122 -9.84 -7.24 -11.98
N ASN A 123 -10.69 -6.25 -11.71
CA ASN A 123 -10.58 -4.93 -12.32
C ASN A 123 -10.10 -3.84 -11.35
N SER A 124 -10.58 -3.86 -10.10
CA SER A 124 -10.44 -2.73 -9.16
C SER A 124 -9.46 -3.04 -8.04
N VAL A 125 -9.62 -4.20 -7.39
CA VAL A 125 -8.81 -4.63 -6.26
C VAL A 125 -8.05 -5.89 -6.66
N CYS A 126 -6.91 -5.70 -7.32
CA CYS A 126 -6.04 -6.81 -7.69
C CYS A 126 -5.28 -7.34 -6.46
N TYR A 127 -5.06 -8.66 -6.39
CA TYR A 127 -4.13 -9.21 -5.42
C TYR A 127 -2.74 -8.59 -5.65
N PRO A 128 -2.01 -8.17 -4.59
CA PRO A 128 -0.69 -7.60 -4.74
C PRO A 128 0.21 -8.54 -5.54
N ARG A 129 0.64 -8.10 -6.71
CA ARG A 129 1.64 -8.79 -7.52
C ARG A 129 2.94 -8.02 -7.41
N THR A 130 3.97 -8.67 -6.90
CA THR A 130 5.31 -8.09 -6.89
C THR A 130 5.93 -8.27 -8.27
N LYS A 131 6.04 -7.16 -9.01
CA LYS A 131 6.68 -7.12 -10.34
C LYS A 131 8.20 -6.97 -10.28
N THR A 132 8.77 -6.75 -9.09
CA THR A 132 10.18 -6.35 -8.93
C THR A 132 10.84 -7.21 -7.85
N PHE A 133 12.08 -7.64 -8.13
CA PHE A 133 12.95 -8.44 -7.27
C PHE A 133 12.79 -8.12 -5.78
N HIS A 134 12.42 -9.14 -5.01
CA HIS A 134 12.27 -9.08 -3.56
C HIS A 134 13.63 -9.03 -2.89
N ASN A 135 14.20 -7.83 -2.85
CA ASN A 135 15.45 -7.59 -2.16
C ASN A 135 15.22 -7.23 -0.68
N ARG A 136 14.20 -7.81 -0.03
CA ARG A 136 13.81 -7.49 1.34
C ARG A 136 13.86 -8.73 2.21
N ILE A 137 14.40 -8.57 3.42
CA ILE A 137 14.34 -9.55 4.50
C ILE A 137 13.96 -8.85 5.81
N ASP A 138 13.14 -9.53 6.61
CA ASP A 138 12.60 -9.00 7.85
C ASP A 138 13.23 -9.68 9.06
N PHE A 139 13.58 -8.90 10.07
CA PHE A 139 14.12 -9.36 11.34
C PHE A 139 13.30 -8.79 12.48
N ASP A 140 12.65 -9.64 13.28
CA ASP A 140 12.04 -9.19 14.51
C ASP A 140 13.07 -9.05 15.65
N SER A 141 12.60 -8.62 16.83
CA SER A 141 13.44 -8.40 18.00
C SER A 141 14.21 -9.63 18.50
N SER A 142 13.81 -10.85 18.11
CA SER A 142 14.57 -12.07 18.44
C SER A 142 15.69 -12.36 17.44
N CYS A 143 15.61 -11.78 16.24
CA CYS A 143 16.56 -12.00 15.16
C CYS A 143 17.74 -11.02 15.15
N TYR A 144 17.80 -10.04 16.04
CA TYR A 144 18.89 -9.08 16.09
C TYR A 144 19.30 -8.69 17.50
N THR A 145 20.51 -8.16 17.62
CA THR A 145 21.01 -7.53 18.84
C THR A 145 21.63 -6.19 18.47
N VAL A 146 21.43 -5.18 19.30
CA VAL A 146 21.96 -3.84 19.08
C VAL A 146 23.03 -3.59 20.13
N ARG A 147 24.26 -3.35 19.69
CA ARG A 147 25.38 -2.98 20.56
C ARG A 147 25.74 -1.52 20.32
N SER A 148 25.92 -0.76 21.39
CA SER A 148 26.47 0.59 21.30
C SER A 148 27.97 0.52 21.60
N ALA A 149 28.79 0.89 20.64
CA ALA A 149 30.21 1.19 20.85
C ALA A 149 30.39 2.72 20.95
N GLU A 150 31.56 3.16 21.43
CA GLU A 150 31.87 4.58 21.64
C GLU A 150 31.62 5.41 20.36
N ASP A 151 32.12 4.93 19.21
CA ASP A 151 32.06 5.64 17.92
C ASP A 151 30.93 5.20 16.97
N ALA A 152 30.17 4.15 17.31
CA ALA A 152 29.13 3.63 16.42
C ALA A 152 28.10 2.74 17.12
N GLN A 153 26.91 2.66 16.55
CA GLN A 153 25.94 1.63 16.89
C GLN A 153 26.10 0.45 15.91
N LEU A 154 26.28 -0.76 16.44
CA LEU A 154 26.39 -2.00 15.69
C LEU A 154 25.07 -2.79 15.79
N LEU A 155 24.61 -3.29 14.65
CA LEU A 155 23.43 -4.15 14.55
C LEU A 155 23.88 -5.56 14.14
N GLU A 156 23.71 -6.51 15.05
CA GLU A 156 24.07 -7.91 14.85
C GLU A 156 22.84 -8.72 14.43
N LEU A 157 22.69 -8.93 13.12
CA LEU A 157 21.59 -9.67 12.53
C LEU A 157 21.88 -11.17 12.53
N MET A 158 20.84 -11.99 12.72
CA MET A 158 20.93 -13.44 12.53
C MET A 158 21.39 -13.76 11.10
N SER A 159 22.39 -14.63 10.97
CA SER A 159 22.84 -15.15 9.68
C SER A 159 22.32 -16.57 9.46
N LEU A 160 22.46 -17.10 8.24
CA LEU A 160 22.13 -18.50 7.93
C LEU A 160 23.02 -19.50 8.68
N GLN A 161 24.24 -19.11 9.06
CA GLN A 161 25.15 -19.97 9.82
C GLN A 161 24.83 -19.88 11.33
N PRO A 162 24.51 -21.00 11.99
CA PRO A 162 24.27 -21.02 13.44
C PRO A 162 25.45 -20.40 14.21
N GLY A 163 25.15 -19.62 15.24
CA GLY A 163 26.15 -18.97 16.09
C GLY A 163 26.88 -17.78 15.46
N LYS A 164 26.74 -17.54 14.14
CA LYS A 164 27.36 -16.40 13.46
C LYS A 164 26.33 -15.35 13.12
N ARG A 165 26.58 -14.11 13.52
CA ARG A 165 25.74 -12.95 13.23
C ARG A 165 26.42 -12.04 12.21
N ILE A 166 25.63 -11.39 11.36
CA ILE A 166 26.09 -10.36 10.44
C ILE A 166 26.13 -9.04 11.21
N SER A 167 27.31 -8.47 11.38
CA SER A 167 27.48 -7.17 12.05
C SER A 167 27.39 -6.03 11.05
N LEU A 168 26.44 -5.13 11.23
CA LEU A 168 26.25 -3.93 10.42
C LEU A 168 26.54 -2.69 11.25
N ARG A 169 27.49 -1.87 10.81
CA ARG A 169 27.75 -0.54 11.40
C ARG A 169 26.69 0.44 10.91
N LEU A 170 25.93 1.02 11.84
CA LEU A 170 24.94 2.03 11.53
C LEU A 170 25.60 3.41 11.39
N LYS A 171 25.04 4.24 10.51
CA LYS A 171 25.53 5.61 10.28
C LYS A 171 25.26 6.56 11.46
N GLY A 172 24.40 6.19 12.40
CA GLY A 172 24.03 7.00 13.55
C GLY A 172 23.50 6.14 14.69
N LYS A 173 23.24 6.79 15.83
CA LYS A 173 22.71 6.16 17.04
C LYS A 173 21.19 6.40 17.11
N SER A 174 20.40 5.33 17.19
CA SER A 174 18.94 5.42 17.33
C SER A 174 18.37 4.32 18.21
N LYS A 175 17.17 4.54 18.76
CA LYS A 175 16.46 3.54 19.55
C LYS A 175 15.77 2.55 18.61
N ILE A 176 16.42 1.43 18.37
CA ILE A 176 15.92 0.38 17.47
C ILE A 176 15.05 -0.59 18.27
N ARG A 177 13.78 -0.73 17.86
CA ARG A 177 12.81 -1.67 18.44
C ARG A 177 11.88 -2.19 17.35
N GLY A 178 11.27 -3.35 17.61
CA GLY A 178 10.27 -3.95 16.71
C GLY A 178 10.90 -4.73 15.54
N THR A 179 10.14 -4.82 14.45
CA THR A 179 10.56 -5.51 13.23
C THR A 179 11.35 -4.59 12.30
N LEU A 180 12.51 -5.05 11.89
CA LEU A 180 13.42 -4.41 10.95
C LEU A 180 13.20 -4.97 9.55
N GLN A 181 13.29 -4.10 8.55
CA GLN A 181 13.34 -4.51 7.14
C GLN A 181 14.68 -4.11 6.57
N LEU A 182 15.47 -5.10 6.16
CA LEU A 182 16.69 -4.87 5.39
C LEU A 182 16.35 -4.98 3.91
N ILE A 183 16.55 -3.89 3.18
CA ILE A 183 16.20 -3.78 1.75
C ILE A 183 17.45 -3.46 0.94
N ARG A 184 17.74 -4.26 -0.08
CA ARG A 184 18.78 -3.98 -1.08
C ARG A 184 18.17 -3.31 -2.30
N ASP A 185 18.57 -2.07 -2.57
CA ASP A 185 18.13 -1.37 -3.76
C ASP A 185 18.70 -2.01 -5.04
N THR A 186 18.07 -1.72 -6.17
CA THR A 186 18.51 -2.04 -7.53
C THR A 186 19.93 -1.54 -7.84
N ALA A 187 20.35 -0.44 -7.20
CA ALA A 187 21.71 0.09 -7.26
C ALA A 187 22.73 -0.67 -6.38
N GLY A 188 22.31 -1.71 -5.64
CA GLY A 188 23.15 -2.52 -4.76
C GLY A 188 23.31 -2.01 -3.33
N THR A 189 22.78 -0.83 -3.01
CA THR A 189 22.84 -0.22 -1.68
C THR A 189 21.88 -0.91 -0.71
N TYR A 190 22.34 -1.21 0.51
CA TYR A 190 21.48 -1.71 1.59
C TYR A 190 20.89 -0.57 2.41
N SER A 191 19.60 -0.64 2.69
CA SER A 191 18.86 0.29 3.52
C SER A 191 18.13 -0.48 4.63
N LEU A 192 18.22 0.04 5.85
CA LEU A 192 17.51 -0.51 7.01
C LEU A 192 16.31 0.38 7.32
N ARG A 193 15.11 -0.19 7.33
CA ARG A 193 13.90 0.47 7.80
C ARG A 193 13.53 -0.06 9.17
N VAL A 194 13.36 0.84 10.12
CA VAL A 194 12.92 0.56 11.49
C VAL A 194 11.51 1.10 11.62
N TYR A 195 10.54 0.22 11.89
CA TYR A 195 9.16 0.64 12.15
C TYR A 195 8.98 0.79 13.65
N VAL A 196 8.85 2.04 14.09
CA VAL A 196 8.52 2.35 15.49
C VAL A 196 7.03 2.63 15.57
N PRO A 197 6.25 1.87 16.35
CA PRO A 197 4.86 2.22 16.59
C PRO A 197 4.81 3.58 17.28
N GLN A 198 4.20 4.56 16.62
CA GLN A 198 3.92 5.86 17.21
C GLN A 198 2.61 5.74 17.98
N GLN A 199 2.64 6.04 19.29
CA GLN A 199 1.41 6.25 20.03
C GLN A 199 0.74 7.50 19.48
N CYS A 200 -0.38 7.31 18.79
CA CYS A 200 -1.28 8.40 18.48
C CYS A 200 -2.16 8.63 19.72
N GLU A 201 -2.18 9.85 20.23
CA GLU A 201 -3.16 10.23 21.26
C GLU A 201 -4.58 10.01 20.72
N GLU A 202 -5.51 9.66 21.60
CA GLU A 202 -6.91 9.57 21.22
C GLU A 202 -7.38 10.90 20.64
N ARG A 203 -8.22 10.84 19.59
CA ARG A 203 -8.82 12.05 19.02
C ARG A 203 -9.55 12.80 20.13
N ARG A 204 -9.11 14.03 20.41
CA ARG A 204 -9.77 14.93 21.35
C ARG A 204 -11.23 15.09 20.92
N LYS A 205 -12.17 14.71 21.79
CA LYS A 205 -13.63 14.82 21.55
C LYS A 205 -14.18 16.20 21.90
N THR A 206 -13.41 16.98 22.64
CA THR A 206 -13.78 18.31 23.16
C THR A 206 -12.60 19.26 23.00
N GLY A 207 -12.85 20.52 22.65
CA GLY A 207 -11.83 21.54 22.48
C GLY A 207 -12.33 22.76 21.71
N LYS A 208 -11.48 23.78 21.62
CA LYS A 208 -11.73 24.98 20.79
C LYS A 208 -11.70 24.57 19.31
N VAL A 209 -12.79 24.86 18.59
CA VAL A 209 -12.83 24.68 17.14
C VAL A 209 -12.21 25.91 16.51
N VAL A 210 -11.11 25.72 15.79
CA VAL A 210 -10.45 26.78 15.03
C VAL A 210 -10.69 26.48 13.55
N GLY A 211 -11.31 27.43 12.84
CA GLY A 211 -11.41 27.37 11.39
C GLY A 211 -10.03 27.61 10.80
N ILE A 212 -9.61 26.77 9.87
CA ILE A 212 -8.34 26.93 9.15
C ILE A 212 -8.65 27.07 7.68
N ASP A 213 -8.24 28.19 7.09
CA ASP A 213 -8.22 28.41 5.65
C ASP A 213 -6.80 28.26 5.11
N LEU A 214 -6.64 27.54 4.01
CA LEU A 214 -5.33 27.27 3.41
C LEU A 214 -5.11 28.20 2.22
N GLY A 215 -4.10 29.07 2.33
CA GLY A 215 -3.79 30.09 1.32
C GLY A 215 -2.59 29.74 0.43
N TYR A 216 -2.39 30.56 -0.61
CA TYR A 216 -1.18 30.52 -1.43
C TYR A 216 -0.05 31.39 -0.84
N THR A 217 -0.42 32.55 -0.29
CA THR A 217 0.49 33.54 0.34
C THR A 217 0.94 33.07 1.72
N GLU A 218 -0.01 32.67 2.56
CA GLU A 218 0.22 32.12 3.89
C GLU A 218 -0.14 30.62 3.93
N MET A 219 0.49 29.87 4.83
CA MET A 219 0.21 28.44 4.99
C MET A 219 -1.21 28.20 5.52
N MET A 220 -1.59 28.95 6.56
CA MET A 220 -2.88 28.82 7.23
C MET A 220 -3.32 30.18 7.77
N ALA A 221 -4.56 30.57 7.51
CA ALA A 221 -5.25 31.64 8.22
C ALA A 221 -6.24 31.02 9.20
N THR A 222 -6.18 31.42 10.46
CA THR A 222 -7.10 30.92 11.48
C THR A 222 -8.34 31.80 11.56
N SER A 223 -9.46 31.26 12.05
CA SER A 223 -10.66 32.04 12.38
C SER A 223 -10.42 33.11 13.46
N GLU A 224 -9.26 33.10 14.10
CA GLU A 224 -8.80 34.06 15.10
C GLU A 224 -7.94 35.18 14.48
N GLN A 225 -7.91 35.26 13.15
CA GLN A 225 -7.14 36.24 12.37
C GLN A 225 -5.62 36.07 12.52
N GLU A 226 -5.15 34.90 12.94
CA GLU A 226 -3.72 34.58 12.95
C GLU A 226 -3.29 34.02 11.60
N LEU A 227 -2.19 34.56 11.06
CA LEU A 227 -1.56 34.10 9.83
C LEU A 227 -0.33 33.27 10.16
N LEU A 228 -0.40 31.96 9.91
CA LEU A 228 0.70 31.03 10.11
C LEU A 228 1.42 30.78 8.78
N GLY A 229 2.76 30.72 8.83
CA GLY A 229 3.58 30.39 7.66
C GLY A 229 3.51 31.44 6.54
N THR A 230 3.60 32.72 6.90
CA THR A 230 3.53 33.87 5.98
C THR A 230 4.63 33.90 4.91
N ASP A 231 5.74 33.19 5.12
CA ASP A 231 6.82 33.07 4.14
C ASP A 231 6.62 31.96 3.10
N LEU A 232 5.55 31.15 3.23
CA LEU A 232 5.30 30.03 2.33
C LEU A 232 5.06 30.49 0.88
N GLY A 233 4.33 31.59 0.70
CA GLY A 233 4.08 32.17 -0.62
C GLY A 233 5.33 32.66 -1.33
N LYS A 234 6.34 33.15 -0.59
CA LYS A 234 7.64 33.53 -1.16
C LYS A 234 8.38 32.30 -1.68
N TYR A 235 8.35 31.21 -0.91
CA TYR A 235 8.98 29.95 -1.29
C TYR A 235 8.31 29.33 -2.53
N PHE A 236 6.97 29.31 -2.57
CA PHE A 236 6.24 28.81 -3.73
C PHE A 236 6.43 29.68 -4.97
N SER A 237 6.40 31.00 -4.82
CA SER A 237 6.65 31.94 -5.92
C SER A 237 8.06 31.75 -6.49
N ALA A 238 9.09 31.63 -5.65
CA ALA A 238 10.46 31.37 -6.12
C ALA A 238 10.58 30.05 -6.91
N ILE A 239 9.88 28.99 -6.47
CA ILE A 239 9.84 27.72 -7.20
C ILE A 239 9.06 27.85 -8.50
N ALA A 240 7.91 28.53 -8.48
CA ALA A 240 7.07 28.77 -9.65
C ALA A 240 7.82 29.59 -10.71
N ASP A 241 8.46 30.69 -10.33
CA ASP A 241 9.28 31.53 -11.21
C ASP A 241 10.43 30.75 -11.82
N LYS A 242 11.14 29.95 -11.02
CA LYS A 242 12.21 29.07 -11.51
C LYS A 242 11.68 28.07 -12.54
N ARG A 243 10.50 27.48 -12.30
CA ARG A 243 9.85 26.56 -13.25
C ARG A 243 9.35 27.28 -14.51
N GLY A 244 8.85 28.51 -14.38
CA GLY A 244 8.42 29.37 -15.47
C GLY A 244 9.57 29.68 -16.41
N LYS A 245 10.67 30.24 -15.89
CA LYS A 245 11.90 30.54 -16.65
C LYS A 245 12.46 29.31 -17.35
N ASN A 246 12.47 28.15 -16.69
CA ASN A 246 12.90 26.90 -17.30
C ASN A 246 11.98 26.48 -18.47
N SER A 247 10.67 26.65 -18.32
CA SER A 247 9.68 26.33 -19.35
C SER A 247 9.76 27.26 -20.55
N GLU A 248 9.97 28.56 -20.32
CA GLU A 248 10.22 29.57 -21.36
C GLU A 248 11.49 29.24 -22.15
N GLY A 249 12.60 28.98 -21.45
CA GLY A 249 13.87 28.57 -22.08
C GLY A 249 13.71 27.28 -22.90
N ARG A 250 12.97 26.31 -22.37
CA ARG A 250 12.66 25.06 -23.08
C ARG A 250 11.79 25.29 -24.31
N ASN A 251 10.80 26.18 -24.25
CA ASN A 251 9.96 26.56 -25.38
C ASN A 251 10.77 27.26 -26.48
N ARG A 252 11.67 28.17 -26.11
CA ARG A 252 12.60 28.81 -27.05
C ARG A 252 13.49 27.78 -27.76
N MET A 253 14.05 26.83 -27.01
CA MET A 253 14.87 25.75 -27.59
C MET A 253 14.05 24.81 -28.47
N HIS A 254 12.80 24.55 -28.11
CA HIS A 254 11.89 23.73 -28.91
C HIS A 254 11.50 24.42 -30.23
N ALA A 255 11.25 25.73 -30.20
CA ALA A 255 11.02 26.53 -31.41
C ALA A 255 12.25 26.53 -32.33
N LEU A 256 13.46 26.70 -31.77
CA LEU A 256 14.72 26.62 -32.52
C LEU A 256 14.96 25.21 -33.10
N PHE A 257 14.67 24.18 -32.33
CA PHE A 257 14.75 22.80 -32.80
C PHE A 257 13.84 22.57 -34.01
N ARG A 258 12.57 22.99 -33.94
CA ARG A 258 11.63 22.89 -35.06
C ARG A 258 12.07 23.69 -36.28
N SER A 259 12.62 24.89 -36.10
CA SER A 259 13.09 25.71 -37.23
C SER A 259 14.32 25.10 -37.90
N LEU A 260 15.23 24.47 -37.15
CA LEU A 260 16.40 23.77 -37.69
C LEU A 260 16.02 22.50 -38.47
N LEU A 261 14.98 21.76 -38.05
CA LEU A 261 14.48 20.61 -38.81
C LEU A 261 13.90 20.99 -40.17
N LYS A 262 13.34 22.20 -40.30
CA LYS A 262 12.78 22.71 -41.56
C LYS A 262 13.85 23.15 -42.57
N LYS A 263 15.09 23.42 -42.12
CA LYS A 263 16.19 23.89 -42.98
C LYS A 263 17.04 22.71 -43.44
N SER A 264 17.20 22.53 -44.75
CA SER A 264 18.09 21.52 -45.35
C SER A 264 19.56 21.85 -45.06
N GLY A 265 20.29 20.93 -44.43
CA GLY A 265 21.73 21.05 -44.18
C GLY A 265 22.25 20.16 -43.05
N LYS A 266 23.32 19.41 -43.31
CA LYS A 266 23.93 18.45 -42.35
C LYS A 266 24.32 19.11 -41.01
N ASN A 267 24.79 20.36 -41.04
CA ASN A 267 25.13 21.15 -39.86
C ASN A 267 23.90 21.55 -39.01
N ASN A 268 22.76 21.81 -39.65
CA ASN A 268 21.51 22.15 -38.97
C ASN A 268 20.94 20.93 -38.24
N LEU A 269 21.03 19.75 -38.87
CA LEU A 269 20.61 18.48 -38.28
C LEU A 269 21.47 18.09 -37.06
N ALA A 270 22.79 18.26 -37.17
CA ALA A 270 23.70 18.05 -36.03
C ALA A 270 23.43 19.02 -34.87
N LYS A 271 23.05 20.27 -35.16
CA LYS A 271 22.66 21.25 -34.12
C LYS A 271 21.31 20.90 -33.49
N ALA A 272 20.34 20.43 -34.28
CA ALA A 272 19.04 19.99 -33.80
C ALA A 272 19.16 18.81 -32.83
N GLU A 273 19.98 17.79 -33.16
CA GLU A 273 20.22 16.64 -32.27
C GLU A 273 20.88 17.04 -30.94
N ARG A 274 21.84 17.99 -30.96
CA ARG A 274 22.43 18.54 -29.73
C ARG A 274 21.38 19.21 -28.85
N ILE A 275 20.50 20.04 -29.43
CA ILE A 275 19.41 20.70 -28.69
C ILE A 275 18.45 19.65 -28.10
N ARG A 276 18.10 18.62 -28.87
CA ARG A 276 17.23 17.53 -28.43
C ARG A 276 17.81 16.80 -27.21
N LYS A 277 19.11 16.45 -27.28
CA LYS A 277 19.81 15.68 -26.23
C LYS A 277 20.03 16.48 -24.94
N HIS A 278 20.47 17.72 -25.05
CA HIS A 278 20.91 18.51 -23.89
C HIS A 278 19.84 19.42 -23.28
N ASN A 279 18.91 19.94 -24.09
CA ASN A 279 17.93 20.94 -23.62
C ASN A 279 16.49 20.40 -23.58
N LEU A 280 16.12 19.48 -24.48
CA LEU A 280 14.75 18.96 -24.59
C LEU A 280 14.54 17.57 -23.97
N GLY A 281 15.60 16.97 -23.41
CA GLY A 281 15.54 15.66 -22.76
C GLY A 281 14.65 15.62 -21.51
N ARG A 282 14.35 14.40 -21.04
CA ARG A 282 13.53 14.13 -19.84
C ARG A 282 14.37 13.95 -18.56
N LYS A 283 15.70 14.09 -18.64
CA LYS A 283 16.59 13.92 -17.49
C LYS A 283 16.37 15.10 -16.54
N LYS A 284 15.90 14.80 -15.33
CA LYS A 284 15.67 15.80 -14.28
C LYS A 284 17.01 16.44 -13.93
N GLN A 285 17.13 17.76 -14.11
CA GLN A 285 18.28 18.51 -13.60
C GLN A 285 18.17 18.49 -12.06
N ARG A 286 19.22 18.02 -11.38
CA ARG A 286 19.31 18.02 -9.92
C ARG A 286 19.53 19.44 -9.42
#